data_AF-A0A1F9RF92-F1
#
_entry.id   AF-A0A1F9RF92-F1
#
_cell.length_a   1.000
_cell.length_b   1.000
_cell.length_c   1.000
_cell.angle_alpha   90.00
_cell.angle_beta   90.00
_cell.angle_gamma   90.00
#
_symmetry.space_group_name_H-M   'P 1'
#
loop_
_entity.id
_entity.type
_entity.pdbx_description
1 polymer ?
#
loop_
_entity_poly.entity_id
_entity_poly.type
_entity_poly.pdbx_seq_one_letter_code
_entity_poly.pdbx_strand_id
1 'polypeptide(L)'
;MIASPWAALLWGALAGACTGLASRLALKRALGAPDPVFYSVFVGGIFARLALVAAAVCLLRHEKYIIIILFAAAMILVQMLFEAFPLKKNGSERDT
;
A
#
# COMPACT_ATOMS: atom_id res chain seq x y z
N MET A 1 7.02 14.26 16.66
CA MET A 1 6.29 15.13 15.71
C MET A 1 7.12 15.22 14.45
N ILE A 2 6.49 15.06 13.27
CA ILE A 2 7.20 15.17 11.99
C ILE A 2 7.50 16.66 11.79
N ALA A 3 8.65 17.09 12.30
CA ALA A 3 9.00 18.50 12.38
C ALA A 3 9.38 19.11 11.02
N SER A 4 9.52 18.29 9.97
CA SER A 4 9.93 18.74 8.64
C SER A 4 9.12 18.06 7.52
N PRO A 5 8.88 18.77 6.40
CA PRO A 5 8.27 18.20 5.18
C PRO A 5 9.04 16.98 4.66
N TRP A 6 10.37 17.00 4.78
CA TRP A 6 11.24 15.89 4.41
C TRP A 6 11.03 14.65 5.26
N ALA A 7 10.85 14.82 6.56
CA ALA A 7 10.49 13.72 7.45
C ALA A 7 9.11 13.15 7.08
N ALA A 8 8.14 14.00 6.70
CA ALA A 8 6.82 13.54 6.26
C ALA A 8 6.91 12.64 5.02
N LEU A 9 7.75 13.04 4.07
CA LEU A 9 8.00 12.32 2.83
C LEU A 9 8.70 10.98 3.10
N LEU A 10 9.72 10.96 3.97
CA LEU A 10 10.43 9.74 4.38
C LEU A 10 9.53 8.76 5.12
N TRP A 11 8.77 9.23 6.11
CA TRP A 11 7.85 8.38 6.88
C TRP A 11 6.68 7.89 6.02
N GLY A 12 6.17 8.73 5.12
CA GLY A 12 5.15 8.33 4.15
C GLY A 12 5.66 7.26 3.19
N ALA A 13 6.88 7.44 2.67
CA ALA A 13 7.52 6.47 1.79
C ALA A 13 7.80 5.14 2.52
N LEU A 14 8.29 5.16 3.76
CA LEU A 14 8.51 3.95 4.56
C LEU A 14 7.19 3.22 4.86
N ALA A 15 6.14 3.94 5.26
CA ALA A 15 4.83 3.36 5.50
C ALA A 15 4.24 2.74 4.21
N GLY A 16 4.39 3.43 3.08
CA GLY A 16 4.01 2.93 1.77
C GLY A 16 4.80 1.68 1.36
N ALA A 17 6.11 1.66 1.62
CA ALA A 17 6.98 0.52 1.31
C ALA A 17 6.64 -0.71 2.15
N CYS A 18 6.48 -0.54 3.47
CA CYS A 18 6.12 -1.63 4.37
C CYS A 18 4.76 -2.25 3.99
N THR A 19 3.77 -1.42 3.70
CA THR A 19 2.44 -1.92 3.30
C THR A 19 2.40 -2.52 1.91
N GLY A 20 3.13 -1.94 0.95
CA GLY A 20 3.30 -2.48 -0.39
C GLY A 20 3.99 -3.85 -0.36
N LEU A 21 5.07 -4.00 0.42
CA LEU A 21 5.77 -5.26 0.62
C LEU A 21 4.90 -6.29 1.33
N ALA A 22 4.19 -5.90 2.40
CA ALA A 22 3.29 -6.80 3.12
C ALA A 22 2.16 -7.31 2.22
N SER A 23 1.51 -6.41 1.45
CA SER A 23 0.48 -6.76 0.47
C SER A 23 1.04 -7.69 -0.60
N ARG A 24 2.23 -7.41 -1.12
CA ARG A 24 2.89 -8.25 -2.13
C ARG A 24 3.26 -9.62 -1.60
N LEU A 25 3.71 -9.72 -0.34
CA LEU A 25 4.04 -10.98 0.31
C LEU A 25 2.78 -11.81 0.59
N ALA A 26 1.71 -11.18 1.07
CA ALA A 26 0.41 -11.82 1.27
C ALA A 26 -0.16 -12.34 -0.06
N LEU A 27 -0.11 -11.53 -1.11
CA LEU A 27 -0.59 -11.91 -2.43
C LEU A 27 0.27 -13.03 -3.04
N LYS A 28 1.62 -12.99 -2.86
CA LYS A 28 2.51 -14.10 -3.23
C LYS A 28 2.16 -15.41 -2.53
N ARG A 29 1.81 -15.37 -1.24
CA ARG A 29 1.38 -16.56 -0.49
C ARG A 29 0.02 -17.08 -0.95
N ALA A 30 -0.86 -16.18 -1.39
CA ALA A 30 -2.18 -16.53 -1.93
C ALA A 30 -2.16 -16.98 -3.40
N LEU A 31 -1.02 -16.96 -4.10
CA LEU A 31 -0.91 -17.36 -5.50
C LEU A 31 -1.32 -18.81 -5.78
N GLY A 32 -1.07 -19.72 -4.83
CA GLY A 32 -1.47 -21.12 -4.90
C GLY A 32 -2.81 -21.43 -4.25
N ALA A 33 -3.51 -20.40 -3.75
CA ALA A 33 -4.79 -20.55 -3.09
C ALA A 33 -5.95 -20.49 -4.10
N PRO A 34 -7.16 -20.95 -3.73
CA PRO A 34 -8.35 -20.79 -4.56
C PRO A 34 -8.58 -19.32 -4.92
N ASP A 35 -9.10 -19.06 -6.13
CA ASP A 35 -9.42 -17.70 -6.60
C ASP A 35 -10.18 -16.81 -5.58
N PRO A 36 -11.19 -17.28 -4.83
CA PRO A 36 -11.84 -16.44 -3.81
C PRO A 36 -10.89 -15.99 -2.69
N VAL A 37 -9.88 -16.79 -2.34
CA VAL A 37 -8.86 -16.43 -1.35
C VAL A 37 -7.91 -15.39 -1.94
N PHE A 38 -7.53 -15.52 -3.20
CA PHE A 38 -6.71 -14.52 -3.89
C PHE A 38 -7.43 -13.15 -3.96
N TYR A 39 -8.69 -13.14 -4.39
CA TYR A 39 -9.48 -11.91 -4.48
C TYR A 39 -9.77 -11.28 -3.11
N SER A 40 -10.03 -12.08 -2.07
CA SER A 40 -10.22 -11.54 -0.72
C SER A 40 -8.93 -10.92 -0.14
N VAL A 41 -7.76 -11.51 -0.41
CA VAL A 41 -6.47 -10.92 -0.01
C VAL A 41 -6.19 -9.63 -0.80
N PHE A 42 -6.51 -9.60 -2.09
CA PHE A 42 -6.39 -8.40 -2.92
C PHE A 42 -7.28 -7.26 -2.41
N VAL A 43 -8.59 -7.54 -2.23
CA VAL A 43 -9.56 -6.56 -1.73
C VAL A 43 -9.24 -6.15 -0.29
N GLY A 44 -8.83 -7.09 0.56
CA GLY A 44 -8.37 -6.81 1.92
C GLY A 44 -7.14 -5.89 1.94
N GLY A 45 -6.22 -6.06 1.00
CA GLY A 45 -5.10 -5.14 0.78
C GLY A 45 -5.55 -3.72 0.47
N ILE A 46 -6.56 -3.53 -0.39
CA ILE A 46 -7.12 -2.21 -0.71
C ILE A 46 -7.73 -1.55 0.54
N PHE A 47 -8.55 -2.28 1.30
CA PHE A 47 -9.15 -1.75 2.52
C PHE A 47 -8.13 -1.41 3.59
N ALA A 48 -7.09 -2.25 3.77
CA ALA A 48 -6.01 -1.98 4.70
C ALA A 48 -5.25 -0.68 4.35
N ARG A 49 -5.06 -0.40 3.05
CA ARG A 49 -4.44 0.86 2.60
C ARG A 49 -5.32 2.07 2.89
N LEU A 50 -6.62 1.99 2.61
CA LEU A 50 -7.58 3.06 2.94
C LEU A 50 -7.61 3.35 4.44
N ALA A 51 -7.64 2.29 5.26
CA ALA A 51 -7.60 2.42 6.71
C ALA A 51 -6.28 3.05 7.19
N LEU A 52 -5.15 2.69 6.60
CA LEU A 52 -3.85 3.28 6.97
C LEU A 52 -3.73 4.74 6.55
N VAL A 53 -4.22 5.13 5.37
CA VAL A 53 -4.28 6.53 4.95
C VAL A 53 -5.20 7.33 5.87
N ALA A 54 -6.37 6.80 6.22
CA ALA A 54 -7.28 7.43 7.17
C ALA A 54 -6.64 7.58 8.56
N ALA A 55 -5.99 6.53 9.07
CA ALA A 55 -5.29 6.55 10.34
C ALA A 55 -4.13 7.58 10.33
N ALA A 56 -3.38 7.67 9.23
CA ALA A 56 -2.34 8.66 9.07
C ALA A 56 -2.89 10.08 9.08
N VAL A 57 -3.98 10.35 8.34
CA VAL A 57 -4.65 11.67 8.35
C VAL A 57 -5.16 12.00 9.75
N CYS A 58 -5.75 11.04 10.46
CA CYS A 58 -6.19 11.23 11.84
C CYS A 58 -5.03 11.52 12.80
N LEU A 59 -3.89 10.85 12.64
CA LEU A 59 -2.72 11.01 13.50
C LEU A 59 -1.99 12.34 13.22
N LEU A 60 -1.96 12.77 11.96
CA LEU A 60 -1.39 14.04 11.51
C LEU A 60 -2.40 15.21 11.53
N ARG A 61 -3.63 15.03 12.06
CA ARG A 61 -4.69 16.06 12.04
C ARG A 61 -4.31 17.37 12.73
N HIS A 62 -3.33 17.32 13.64
CA HIS A 62 -2.83 18.48 14.40
C HIS A 62 -1.61 19.12 13.75
N GLU A 63 -1.07 18.51 12.69
CA GLU A 63 0.09 19.00 11.95
C GLU A 63 -0.35 19.85 10.76
N LYS A 64 0.59 20.60 10.18
CA LYS A 64 0.32 21.46 9.03
C LYS A 64 -0.20 20.64 7.85
N TYR A 65 -1.20 21.16 7.14
CA TYR A 65 -1.84 20.49 5.99
C TYR A 65 -0.84 20.00 4.94
N ILE A 66 0.24 20.76 4.71
CA ILE A 66 1.34 20.42 3.79
C ILE A 66 2.00 19.09 4.18
N ILE A 67 2.20 18.83 5.47
CA ILE A 67 2.82 17.59 5.99
C ILE A 67 1.89 16.40 5.73
N ILE A 68 0.59 16.57 5.94
CA ILE A 68 -0.43 15.53 5.68
C ILE A 68 -0.43 15.15 4.20
N ILE A 69 -0.48 16.15 3.31
CA ILE A 69 -0.51 15.92 1.85
C ILE A 69 0.77 15.24 1.38
N LEU A 70 1.95 15.72 1.82
CA LEU A 70 3.24 15.12 1.45
C LEU A 70 3.37 13.67 1.91
N PHE A 71 2.96 13.39 3.15
CA PHE A 71 2.97 12.04 3.69
C PHE A 71 2.05 11.10 2.89
N ALA A 72 0.80 11.52 2.67
CA ALA A 72 -0.18 10.71 1.95
C ALA A 72 0.23 10.48 0.48
N ALA A 73 0.72 11.52 -0.20
CA ALA A 73 1.20 11.42 -1.58
C ALA A 73 2.40 10.47 -1.69
N ALA A 74 3.39 10.60 -0.81
CA ALA A 74 4.56 9.71 -0.80
C ALA A 74 4.16 8.26 -0.53
N MET A 75 3.26 8.03 0.42
CA MET A 75 2.74 6.71 0.77
C MET A 75 2.01 6.05 -0.40
N ILE A 76 1.11 6.77 -1.08
CA ILE A 76 0.37 6.28 -2.24
C ILE A 76 1.30 6.00 -3.42
N LEU A 77 2.24 6.90 -3.72
CA LEU A 77 3.19 6.72 -4.82
C LEU A 77 4.04 5.46 -4.64
N VAL A 78 4.55 5.23 -3.43
CA VAL A 78 5.32 4.02 -3.15
C VAL A 78 4.45 2.78 -3.22
N GLN A 79 3.20 2.82 -2.77
CA GLN A 79 2.27 1.69 -2.92
C GLN A 79 1.95 1.38 -4.40
N MET A 80 1.77 2.41 -5.22
CA MET A 80 1.53 2.27 -6.67
C MET A 80 2.70 1.58 -7.36
N LEU A 81 3.95 1.83 -6.95
CA LEU A 81 5.11 1.10 -7.43
C LEU A 81 4.98 -0.41 -7.19
N PHE A 82 4.46 -0.86 -6.05
CA PHE A 82 4.28 -2.29 -5.77
C PHE A 82 3.13 -2.93 -6.57
N GLU A 83 2.16 -2.13 -6.99
CA GLU A 83 0.98 -2.58 -7.74
C GLU A 83 1.22 -2.56 -9.26
N ALA A 84 2.03 -1.61 -9.74
CA ALA A 84 2.48 -1.51 -11.12
C ALA A 84 3.40 -2.66 -11.57
N PHE A 85 3.98 -3.40 -10.62
CA PHE A 85 4.65 -4.67 -10.91
C PHE A 85 3.66 -5.83 -10.77
N PRO A 86 2.99 -6.25 -11.86
CA PRO A 86 2.05 -7.36 -11.80
C PRO A 86 2.76 -8.62 -11.29
N LEU A 87 2.26 -9.18 -10.20
CA LEU A 87 2.62 -10.53 -9.81
C LEU A 87 1.94 -11.48 -10.81
N LYS A 88 2.72 -12.05 -11.72
CA LYS A 88 2.24 -13.12 -12.59
C LYS A 88 1.80 -14.29 -11.69
N LYS A 89 0.49 -14.59 -11.68
CA LYS A 89 0.01 -15.91 -11.26
C LYS A 89 0.63 -16.90 -12.24
N ASN A 90 1.34 -17.91 -11.74
CA ASN A 90 1.97 -18.93 -12.58
C ASN A 90 0.96 -19.43 -13.62
N GLY A 91 1.32 -19.30 -14.90
CA GLY A 91 0.60 -19.89 -16.03
C GLY A 91 -0.80 -19.33 -16.27
N SER A 92 -0.92 -18.08 -16.75
CA SER A 92 -2.01 -17.79 -17.69
C SER A 92 -1.57 -18.25 -19.08
N GLU A 93 -1.35 -19.55 -19.23
CA GLU A 93 -1.58 -20.22 -20.50
C GLU A 93 -3.11 -20.33 -20.58
N ARG A 94 -3.76 -19.24 -21.02
CA ARG A 94 -5.13 -19.33 -21.51
C ARG A 94 -5.00 -19.80 -22.94
N ASP A 95 -4.95 -21.12 -23.09
CA ASP A 95 -5.25 -21.78 -24.34
C ASP A 95 -6.73 -22.19 -24.27
N THR A 96 -7.61 -21.23 -24.58
CA THR A 96 -9.02 -21.41 -24.98
C THR A 96 -9.48 -20.16 -25.68
#